data_AF-A0A4R4YC70-F1
#
_entry.id   AF-A0A4R4YC70-F1
#
_cell.length_a   1.000
_cell.length_b   1.000
_cell.length_c   1.000
_cell.angle_alpha   90.00
_cell.angle_beta   90.00
_cell.angle_gamma   90.00
#
_symmetry.space_group_name_H-M   'P 1'
#
loop_
_entity.id
_entity.type
_entity.pdbx_description
1 polymer ?
#
loop_
_entity_poly.entity_id
_entity_poly.type
_entity_poly.pdbx_seq_one_letter_code
_entity_poly.pdbx_strand_id
1 'polypeptide(L)'
;MAAATYRVTDADGREIQAGDQVTSFRGETAIFVRVTRGTAYNGTARVSVRWSDGFEHDYYDRVFNLTVSTIKDQPLTAGVPGEISD
;
A
#
# COMPACT_ATOMS: atom_id res chain seq x y z
N MET A 1 -0.29 15.93 -10.34
CA MET A 1 0.16 15.41 -9.03
C MET A 1 0.09 13.90 -9.11
N ALA A 2 1.22 13.21 -9.18
CA ALA A 2 1.22 11.75 -9.26
C ALA A 2 0.68 11.19 -7.94
N ALA A 3 -0.51 10.58 -7.97
CA ALA A 3 -0.96 9.76 -6.88
C ALA A 3 0.03 8.59 -6.79
N ALA A 4 0.77 8.50 -5.68
CA ALA A 4 1.61 7.33 -5.46
C ALA A 4 0.70 6.09 -5.43
N THR A 5 0.87 5.21 -6.41
CA THR A 5 0.11 3.96 -6.46
C THR A 5 0.73 3.01 -5.44
N TYR A 6 -0.04 2.65 -4.41
CA TYR A 6 0.38 1.66 -3.43
C TYR A 6 -0.23 0.31 -3.81
N ARG A 7 0.61 -0.71 -3.90
CA ARG A 7 0.18 -2.09 -4.05
C ARG A 7 0.14 -2.74 -2.69
N VAL A 8 -1.02 -3.27 -2.31
CA VAL A 8 -1.21 -3.99 -1.05
C VAL A 8 -1.46 -5.45 -1.38
N THR A 9 -0.71 -6.35 -0.78
CA THR A 9 -0.91 -7.80 -0.91
C THR A 9 -1.04 -8.45 0.45
N ASP A 10 -1.93 -9.42 0.58
CA ASP A 10 -2.12 -10.21 1.79
C ASP A 10 -0.98 -11.24 1.98
N ALA A 11 -0.96 -11.94 3.12
CA ALA A 11 -0.02 -13.02 3.40
C ALA A 11 -0.10 -14.16 2.37
N ASP A 12 -1.28 -14.36 1.78
CA ASP A 12 -1.49 -15.33 0.69
C ASP A 12 -0.97 -14.81 -0.67
N GLY A 13 -0.47 -13.57 -0.74
CA GLY A 13 -0.05 -12.91 -1.97
C GLY A 13 -1.20 -12.34 -2.81
N ARG A 14 -2.45 -12.43 -2.31
CA ARG A 14 -3.63 -11.83 -2.95
C ARG A 14 -3.53 -10.31 -2.88
N GLU A 15 -3.73 -9.63 -4.01
CA GLU A 15 -3.80 -8.17 -4.04
C GLU A 15 -5.09 -7.67 -3.38
N ILE A 16 -4.94 -6.74 -2.44
CA ILE A 16 -6.03 -6.15 -1.66
C ILE A 16 -6.27 -4.73 -2.19
N GLN A 17 -7.53 -4.44 -2.50
CA GLN A 17 -7.97 -3.14 -3.00
C GLN A 17 -8.93 -2.47 -2.00
N ALA A 18 -9.12 -1.17 -2.15
CA ALA A 18 -10.12 -0.41 -1.39
C ALA A 18 -11.51 -1.07 -1.54
N GLY A 19 -12.10 -1.48 -0.42
CA GLY A 19 -13.37 -2.21 -0.36
C GLY A 19 -13.23 -3.72 -0.17
N ASP A 20 -12.02 -4.29 -0.26
CA ASP A 20 -11.79 -5.73 -0.06
C ASP A 20 -11.74 -6.06 1.44
N GLN A 21 -12.17 -7.27 1.81
CA GLN A 21 -12.26 -7.71 3.20
C GLN A 21 -10.92 -8.32 3.64
N VAL A 22 -10.32 -7.72 4.66
CA VAL A 22 -9.08 -8.20 5.28
C VAL A 22 -9.36 -8.81 6.64
N THR A 23 -8.52 -9.75 7.05
CA THR A 23 -8.63 -10.41 8.36
C THR A 23 -7.41 -10.02 9.20
N SER A 24 -7.65 -9.55 10.42
CA SER A 24 -6.58 -9.21 11.35
C SER A 24 -5.95 -10.46 11.96
N PHE A 25 -4.77 -10.31 12.57
CA PHE A 25 -4.15 -11.35 13.40
C PHE A 25 -5.08 -11.93 14.48
N ARG A 26 -6.09 -11.18 14.93
CA ARG A 26 -7.06 -11.62 15.95
C ARG A 26 -8.22 -12.45 15.37
N GLY A 27 -8.27 -12.63 14.04
CA GLY A 27 -9.38 -13.27 13.34
C GLY A 27 -10.58 -12.34 13.12
N GLU A 28 -10.44 -11.04 13.40
CA GLU A 28 -11.49 -10.04 13.17
C GLU A 28 -11.43 -9.56 11.72
N THR A 29 -12.59 -9.50 11.05
CA THR A 29 -12.72 -9.01 9.67
C THR A 29 -12.93 -7.51 9.62
N ALA A 30 -12.22 -6.84 8.72
CA ALA A 30 -12.35 -5.42 8.43
C ALA A 30 -12.38 -5.19 6.92
N ILE A 31 -12.88 -4.03 6.51
CA ILE A 31 -12.82 -3.58 5.12
C ILE A 31 -11.61 -2.68 4.95
N PHE A 32 -10.71 -3.03 4.04
CA PHE A 32 -9.61 -2.14 3.69
C PHE A 32 -10.15 -0.91 2.98
N VAL A 33 -9.79 0.30 3.43
CA VAL A 33 -10.30 1.54 2.83
C VAL A 33 -9.24 2.18 1.94
N ARG A 34 -8.07 2.50 2.50
CA ARG A 34 -6.98 3.15 1.76
C ARG A 34 -5.67 3.05 2.50
N VAL A 35 -4.56 3.19 1.77
CA VAL A 35 -3.23 3.41 2.37
C VAL A 35 -3.14 4.87 2.79
N THR A 36 -3.03 5.14 4.09
CA THR A 36 -2.80 6.49 4.61
C THR A 36 -1.32 6.86 4.62
N ARG A 37 -0.43 5.86 4.68
CA ARG A 37 1.02 6.05 4.61
C ARG A 37 1.70 4.87 3.92
N GLY A 38 2.43 5.12 2.85
CA GLY A 38 3.25 4.08 2.20
C GLY A 38 4.52 3.72 2.98
N THR A 39 5.20 2.66 2.55
CA THR A 39 6.46 2.14 3.11
C THR A 39 7.68 3.06 2.92
N ALA A 40 7.50 4.25 2.36
CA ALA A 40 8.55 5.24 2.10
C ALA A 40 9.29 5.73 3.36
N TYR A 41 8.78 5.45 4.56
CA TYR A 41 9.43 5.77 5.84
C TYR A 41 9.73 4.49 6.64
N ASN A 42 11.00 4.05 6.64
CA ASN A 42 11.47 2.89 7.42
C ASN A 42 10.72 1.57 7.17
N GLY A 43 10.15 1.37 5.97
CA GLY A 43 9.49 0.11 5.62
C GLY A 43 8.17 -0.16 6.36
N THR A 44 7.62 0.84 7.05
CA THR A 44 6.36 0.72 7.80
C THR A 44 5.24 1.48 7.08
N ALA A 45 4.22 0.77 6.61
CA ALA A 45 3.04 1.39 6.03
C ALA A 45 1.89 1.49 7.06
N ARG A 46 1.01 2.46 6.83
CA ARG A 46 -0.25 2.59 7.56
C ARG A 46 -1.41 2.54 6.58
N VAL A 47 -2.42 1.81 6.99
CA VAL A 47 -3.64 1.55 6.23
C VAL A 47 -4.82 1.92 7.10
N SER A 48 -5.79 2.61 6.51
CA SER A 48 -7.10 2.82 7.09
C SER A 48 -7.97 1.62 6.75
N VAL A 49 -8.55 1.02 7.78
CA VAL A 49 -9.54 -0.06 7.65
C VAL A 49 -10.82 0.37 8.35
N ARG A 50 -11.95 -0.15 7.89
CA ARG A 50 -13.26 0.08 8.48
C ARG A 50 -13.75 -1.23 9.08
N TRP A 51 -14.00 -1.23 10.38
CA TRP A 51 -14.56 -2.39 11.06
C TRP A 51 -16.07 -2.51 10.79
N SER A 52 -16.63 -3.67 11.12
CA SER A 52 -18.07 -3.91 11.07
C SER A 52 -18.89 -2.95 11.95
N ASP A 53 -18.27 -2.35 12.96
CA ASP A 53 -18.83 -1.28 13.78
C ASP A 53 -19.07 0.04 13.01
N GLY A 54 -18.61 0.12 11.76
CA GLY A 54 -18.80 1.27 10.88
C GLY A 54 -17.77 2.38 11.07
N PHE A 55 -16.83 2.23 12.00
CA PHE A 55 -15.74 3.19 12.26
C PHE A 55 -14.46 2.84 11.49
N GLU A 56 -13.82 3.87 10.93
CA GLU A 56 -12.50 3.79 10.31
C GLU A 56 -11.40 3.95 11.36
N HIS A 57 -10.41 3.08 11.30
CA HIS A 57 -9.24 3.10 12.18
C HIS A 57 -7.96 2.89 11.36
N ASP A 58 -6.93 3.67 11.67
CA ASP A 58 -5.61 3.55 11.05
C ASP A 58 -4.75 2.52 11.78
N TYR A 59 -4.41 1.43 11.09
CA TYR A 59 -3.50 0.39 11.58
C TYR A 59 -2.23 0.31 10.74
N TYR A 60 -1.26 -0.43 11.27
CA TYR A 60 -0.07 -0.81 10.53
C TYR A 60 -0.35 -2.04 9.65
N ASP A 61 0.30 -2.12 8.50
CA ASP A 61 0.17 -3.22 7.54
C ASP A 61 0.39 -4.60 8.20
N ARG A 62 1.40 -4.71 9.07
CA ARG A 62 1.72 -5.88 9.92
C ARG A 62 0.57 -6.40 10.81
N VAL A 63 -0.43 -5.57 11.14
CA VAL A 63 -1.58 -6.01 11.96
C VAL A 63 -2.44 -7.02 11.20
N PHE A 64 -2.47 -6.86 9.88
CA PHE A 64 -3.22 -7.67 8.93
C PHE A 64 -2.30 -8.56 8.08
N ASN A 65 -1.00 -8.65 8.43
CA ASN A 65 0.04 -9.27 7.59
C ASN A 65 0.02 -8.79 6.12
N LEU A 66 -0.38 -7.54 5.91
CA LEU A 66 -0.39 -6.93 4.59
C LEU A 66 1.01 -6.48 4.24
N THR A 67 1.40 -6.65 2.99
CA THR A 67 2.64 -6.11 2.43
C THR A 67 2.29 -4.93 1.54
N VAL A 68 2.73 -3.72 1.93
CA VAL A 68 2.52 -2.51 1.13
C VAL A 68 3.78 -2.16 0.35
N SER A 69 3.70 -2.30 -0.97
CA SER A 69 4.76 -1.88 -1.88
C SER A 69 4.40 -0.54 -2.51
N THR A 70 5.29 0.44 -2.39
CA THR A 70 5.13 1.70 -3.12
C THR A 70 5.51 1.42 -4.58
N ILE A 71 4.53 1.43 -5.48
CA ILE A 71 4.82 1.51 -6.90
C ILE A 71 5.17 2.97 -7.17
N LYS A 72 6.47 3.29 -7.03
CA LYS A 72 6.98 4.45 -7.74
C LYS A 72 6.79 4.11 -9.21
N ASP A 73 5.89 4.83 -9.87
CA ASP A 73 6.11 5.17 -11.26
C ASP A 73 7.48 5.85 -11.25
N GLN A 74 8.55 5.10 -11.55
CA GLN A 74 9.82 5.72 -11.85
C GLN A 74 9.46 6.75 -12.92
N PRO A 75 9.87 8.03 -12.80
CA PRO A 75 9.99 8.79 -14.02
C PRO A 75 10.85 7.91 -14.91
N LEU A 76 10.32 7.55 -16.09
CA LEU A 76 11.13 7.06 -17.18
C LEU A 76 12.18 8.16 -17.40
N THR A 77 13.26 8.14 -16.64
CA THR A 77 14.51 8.73 -17.04
C THR A 77 14.96 7.81 -18.16
N ALA A 78 14.30 7.95 -19.32
CA ALA A 78 14.95 7.83 -20.59
C ALA A 78 16.25 8.61 -20.40
N GLY A 79 17.35 7.88 -20.26
CA GLY A 79 18.67 8.48 -20.25
C GLY A 79 18.69 9.46 -21.39
N VAL A 80 19.01 10.71 -21.07
CA VAL A 80 19.26 11.75 -22.06
C VAL A 80 20.16 11.14 -23.16
N PRO A 81 19.72 11.03 -24.43
CA PRO A 81 20.64 10.68 -25.50
C PRO A 81 21.45 11.95 -25.78
N GLY A 82 22.52 12.14 -25.01
CA GLY A 82 23.24 13.40 -24.98
C GLY A 82 24.68 13.27 -24.52
N GLU A 83 25.34 12.16 -24.84
CA GLU A 83 26.79 12.17 -25.02
C GLU A 83 27.06 11.91 -26.49
N ILE A 84 26.89 12.96 -27.31
CA ILE A 84 27.59 13.00 -28.59
C ILE A 84 29.07 13.17 -28.26
N SER A 85 29.85 12.14 -28.55
CA SER A 85 31.30 12.25 -28.63
C SER A 85 31.66 13.20 -29.77
N ASP A 86 32.40 14.26 -29.46
CA ASP A 86 33.29 15.00 -30.38
C ASP A 86 34.57 15.35 -29.62
#